data_AF-A0A535IH52-F1
#
_entry.id   AF-A0A535IH52-F1
#
_cell.length_a   1.000
_cell.length_b   1.000
_cell.length_c   1.000
_cell.angle_alpha   90.00
_cell.angle_beta   90.00
_cell.angle_gamma   90.00
#
_symmetry.space_group_name_H-M   'P 1'
#
loop_
_entity.id
_entity.type
_entity.pdbx_description
1 polymer ?
#
loop_
_entity_poly.entity_id
_entity_poly.type
_entity_poly.pdbx_seq_one_letter_code
_entity_poly.pdbx_strand_id
1 'polypeptide(L)'
;MSHDPVEDFLARYPADVQTIFRRLRTLVMSEMPPRALEMLMLRHNHIAYSMSESVRDMVLYICPLTDYVRLGFYYGGRLNDLQHLLEGEGRGGKSDRSEALAQVRMGRRQSTHEEKILNGGIAKPMTGHPIVHVEISAKDPAAASKFYRELCGWNIQHDANFNYYNWRGEGGPGGGFIEANAQDNKPGDIVPYVAADDIDAFLKKAESLGAKTLTPKTEIPGQGWFAMFADPSGNRIGIFSGMNPQR
;
A
#
# COMPACT_ATOMS: atom_id res chain seq x y z
N MET A 1 31.81 23.20 -1.63
CA MET A 1 31.02 22.05 -2.12
C MET A 1 29.58 22.33 -1.75
N SER A 2 28.65 22.30 -2.71
CA SER A 2 27.23 22.49 -2.43
C SER A 2 26.75 21.36 -1.51
N HIS A 3 26.11 21.71 -0.40
CA HIS A 3 25.49 20.74 0.49
C HIS A 3 24.25 20.16 -0.20
N ASP A 4 24.16 18.83 -0.29
CA ASP A 4 23.03 18.14 -0.93
C ASP A 4 22.01 17.70 0.14
N PRO A 5 20.84 18.35 0.22
CA PRO A 5 19.83 18.03 1.23
C PRO A 5 19.24 16.62 1.07
N VAL A 6 19.40 15.97 -0.08
CA VAL A 6 18.97 14.59 -0.29
C VAL A 6 19.85 13.60 0.49
N GLU A 7 21.13 13.91 0.70
CA GLU A 7 22.02 13.04 1.48
C GLU A 7 21.66 13.06 2.98
N ASP A 8 21.30 14.23 3.52
CA ASP A 8 20.78 14.34 4.89
C ASP A 8 19.47 13.55 5.06
N PHE A 9 18.57 13.66 4.07
CA PHE A 9 17.34 12.88 4.02
C PHE A 9 17.59 11.37 4.00
N LEU A 10 18.68 10.93 3.34
CA LEU A 10 19.02 9.53 3.14
C LEU A 10 19.78 8.92 4.34
N ALA A 11 20.44 9.76 5.15
CA ALA A 11 21.27 9.33 6.28
C ALA A 11 20.53 8.49 7.33
N ARG A 12 19.20 8.60 7.42
CA ARG A 12 18.35 7.81 8.34
C ARG A 12 18.02 6.40 7.86
N TYR A 13 18.44 6.00 6.67
CA TYR A 13 18.17 4.69 6.10
C TYR A 13 19.40 3.77 6.16
N PRO A 14 19.21 2.44 6.18
CA PRO A 14 20.30 1.47 6.11
C PRO A 14 21.22 1.68 4.90
N ALA A 15 22.53 1.45 5.07
CA ALA A 15 23.57 1.80 4.08
C ALA A 15 23.38 1.14 2.69
N ASP A 16 22.80 -0.05 2.66
CA ASP A 16 22.39 -0.77 1.45
C ASP A 16 21.24 -0.05 0.72
N VAL A 17 20.21 0.39 1.44
CA VAL A 17 19.13 1.24 0.90
C VAL A 17 19.72 2.54 0.35
N GLN A 18 20.64 3.18 1.09
CA GLN A 18 21.29 4.41 0.60
C GLN A 18 22.03 4.16 -0.72
N THR A 19 22.72 3.02 -0.83
CA THR A 19 23.48 2.64 -2.03
C THR A 19 22.56 2.45 -3.23
N ILE A 20 21.45 1.72 -3.05
CA ILE A 20 20.45 1.49 -4.10
C ILE A 20 19.80 2.81 -4.51
N PHE A 21 19.42 3.63 -3.53
CA PHE A 21 18.79 4.92 -3.76
C PHE A 21 19.68 5.83 -4.61
N ARG A 22 20.98 5.94 -4.27
CA ARG A 22 21.94 6.75 -5.04
C ARG A 22 22.06 6.25 -6.48
N ARG A 23 22.16 4.94 -6.71
CA ARG A 23 22.23 4.36 -8.06
C ARG A 23 20.98 4.70 -8.88
N LEU A 24 19.81 4.55 -8.27
CA LEU A 24 18.53 4.83 -8.91
C LEU A 24 18.36 6.34 -9.19
N ARG A 25 18.75 7.20 -8.26
CA ARG A 25 18.80 8.67 -8.43
C ARG A 25 19.70 9.05 -9.60
N THR A 26 20.90 8.48 -9.70
CA THR A 26 21.78 8.69 -10.85
C THR A 26 21.15 8.25 -12.17
N LEU A 27 20.53 7.06 -12.20
CA LEU A 27 19.86 6.55 -13.40
C LEU A 27 18.68 7.45 -13.84
N VAL A 28 17.86 7.90 -12.89
CA VAL A 28 16.76 8.81 -13.18
C VAL A 28 17.29 10.12 -13.73
N MET A 29 18.30 10.71 -13.08
CA MET A 29 18.86 11.99 -13.52
C MET A 29 19.51 11.91 -14.91
N SER A 30 20.04 10.75 -15.33
CA SER A 30 20.58 10.59 -16.69
C SER A 30 19.51 10.49 -17.77
N GLU A 31 18.31 10.01 -17.43
CA GLU A 31 17.19 9.87 -18.38
C GLU A 31 16.30 11.11 -18.42
N MET A 32 16.28 11.91 -17.35
CA MET A 32 15.45 13.11 -17.28
C MET A 32 16.05 14.26 -18.09
N PRO A 33 15.19 15.12 -18.70
CA PRO A 33 15.67 16.33 -19.37
C PRO A 33 16.44 17.24 -18.40
N PRO A 34 17.47 17.99 -18.85
CA PRO A 34 18.27 18.86 -17.97
C PRO A 34 17.47 19.92 -17.19
N ARG A 35 16.24 20.22 -17.62
CA ARG A 35 15.32 21.16 -16.98
C ARG A 35 14.43 20.53 -15.89
N ALA A 36 14.53 19.23 -15.66
CA ALA A 36 13.75 18.56 -14.64
C ALA A 36 14.20 19.03 -13.24
N LEU A 37 13.24 19.27 -12.37
CA LEU A 37 13.46 19.65 -10.99
C LEU A 37 13.46 18.39 -10.12
N GLU A 38 14.47 18.25 -9.27
CA GLU A 38 14.48 17.28 -8.18
C GLU A 38 13.97 17.96 -6.91
N MET A 39 12.88 17.44 -6.37
CA MET A 39 12.16 18.02 -5.24
C MET A 39 12.17 17.06 -4.06
N LEU A 40 12.66 17.53 -2.91
CA LEU A 40 12.63 16.77 -1.67
C LEU A 40 11.26 16.87 -1.00
N MET A 41 10.51 15.78 -0.99
CA MET A 41 9.14 15.73 -0.46
C MET A 41 9.14 15.18 0.96
N LEU A 42 9.64 15.97 1.93
CA LEU A 42 9.82 15.54 3.32
C LEU A 42 8.56 14.95 3.96
N ARG A 43 7.38 15.55 3.70
CA ARG A 43 6.08 15.06 4.20
C ARG A 43 5.77 13.63 3.73
N HIS A 44 6.18 13.28 2.52
CA HIS A 44 5.86 12.01 1.85
C HIS A 44 7.06 11.07 1.78
N ASN A 45 8.15 11.42 2.45
CA ASN A 45 9.32 10.58 2.65
C ASN A 45 10.00 10.10 1.36
N HIS A 46 10.03 10.92 0.30
CA HIS A 46 10.63 10.60 -0.98
C HIS A 46 11.24 11.83 -1.67
N ILE A 47 11.99 11.60 -2.75
CA ILE A 47 12.30 12.64 -3.73
C ILE A 47 11.42 12.45 -4.98
N ALA A 48 10.95 13.54 -5.55
CA ALA A 48 10.14 13.55 -6.76
C ALA A 48 10.86 14.32 -7.86
N TYR A 49 10.65 13.92 -9.11
CA TYR A 49 11.16 14.61 -10.28
C TYR A 49 10.00 15.19 -11.07
N SER A 50 10.09 16.46 -11.40
CA SER A 50 9.01 17.22 -12.02
C SER A 50 9.52 18.08 -13.17
N MET A 51 8.65 18.40 -14.13
CA MET A 51 8.98 19.33 -15.23
C MET A 51 8.74 20.80 -14.87
N SER A 52 8.10 21.06 -13.73
CA SER A 52 7.89 22.40 -13.16
C SER A 52 7.73 22.32 -11.63
N GLU A 53 7.60 23.45 -10.94
CA GLU A 53 7.30 23.47 -9.50
C GLU A 53 5.88 22.99 -9.16
N SER A 54 5.03 22.81 -10.17
CA SER A 54 3.67 22.29 -10.02
C SER A 54 3.67 20.79 -9.74
N VAL A 55 2.90 20.36 -8.73
CA VAL A 55 2.66 18.94 -8.43
C VAL A 55 1.98 18.20 -9.58
N ARG A 56 1.31 18.90 -10.50
CA ARG A 56 0.65 18.30 -11.68
C ARG A 56 1.64 17.87 -12.75
N ASP A 57 2.86 18.38 -12.71
CA ASP A 57 3.92 18.09 -13.68
C ASP A 57 4.95 17.09 -13.14
N MET A 58 4.64 16.47 -11.99
CA MET A 58 5.45 15.41 -11.41
C MET A 58 5.43 14.19 -12.33
N VAL A 59 6.61 13.62 -12.54
CA VAL A 59 6.83 12.52 -13.48
C VAL A 59 7.00 11.22 -12.71
N LEU A 60 7.95 11.19 -11.77
CA LEU A 60 8.28 10.01 -11.01
C LEU A 60 8.82 10.38 -9.62
N TYR A 61 8.91 9.39 -8.73
CA TYR A 61 9.51 9.54 -7.41
C TYR A 61 10.38 8.33 -7.04
N ILE A 62 11.38 8.60 -6.20
CA ILE A 62 12.21 7.59 -5.55
C ILE A 62 11.97 7.66 -4.04
N CYS A 63 11.44 6.58 -3.48
CA CYS A 63 11.11 6.47 -2.06
C CYS A 63 11.99 5.41 -1.41
N PRO A 64 12.91 5.78 -0.49
CA PRO A 64 13.64 4.82 0.31
C PRO A 64 12.74 4.32 1.45
N LEU A 65 12.71 3.00 1.63
CA LEU A 65 12.10 2.31 2.76
C LEU A 65 13.19 1.59 3.57
N THR A 66 12.80 0.83 4.59
CA THR A 66 13.75 0.21 5.52
C THR A 66 14.57 -0.93 4.91
N ASP A 67 14.10 -1.57 3.83
CA ASP A 67 14.72 -2.76 3.24
C ASP A 67 14.70 -2.77 1.70
N TYR A 68 14.11 -1.77 1.05
CA TYR A 68 14.14 -1.59 -0.39
C TYR A 68 13.96 -0.11 -0.78
N VAL A 69 14.16 0.16 -2.07
CA VAL A 69 13.84 1.46 -2.68
C VAL A 69 12.73 1.26 -3.69
N ARG A 70 11.72 2.12 -3.64
CA ARG A 70 10.58 2.13 -4.57
C ARG A 70 10.79 3.21 -5.62
N LEU A 71 10.64 2.83 -6.89
CA LEU A 71 10.47 3.75 -8.01
C LEU A 71 9.00 3.75 -8.43
N GLY A 72 8.36 4.92 -8.40
CA GLY A 72 6.98 5.07 -8.88
C GLY A 72 6.85 6.20 -9.87
N PHE A 73 5.84 6.14 -10.75
CA PHE A 73 5.53 7.17 -11.75
C PHE A 73 4.15 7.73 -11.47
N TYR A 74 4.00 9.05 -11.45
CA TYR A 74 2.71 9.71 -11.18
C TYR A 74 1.74 9.59 -12.37
N TYR A 75 2.26 9.57 -13.59
CA TYR A 75 1.49 9.39 -14.81
C TYR A 75 2.23 8.45 -15.74
N GLY A 76 1.87 7.16 -15.73
CA GLY A 76 2.39 6.06 -16.57
C GLY A 76 3.65 6.38 -17.37
N GLY A 77 4.83 6.03 -16.84
CA GLY A 77 6.12 6.26 -17.48
C GLY A 77 6.90 4.96 -17.72
N ARG A 78 7.94 5.06 -18.56
CA ARG A 78 8.94 4.00 -18.77
C ARG A 78 10.32 4.58 -18.48
N LEU A 79 11.11 3.85 -17.70
CA LEU A 79 12.53 4.14 -17.50
C LEU A 79 13.34 3.05 -18.21
N ASN A 80 14.38 3.45 -18.94
CA ASN A 80 15.29 2.51 -19.57
C ASN A 80 16.24 1.95 -18.51
N ASP A 81 15.93 0.75 -18.02
CA ASP A 81 16.77 0.05 -17.02
C ASP A 81 17.82 -0.84 -17.70
N LEU A 82 18.80 -0.20 -18.35
CA LEU A 82 19.88 -0.90 -19.07
C LEU A 82 20.81 -1.69 -18.13
N GLN A 83 20.77 -1.41 -16.83
CA GLN A 83 21.61 -2.06 -15.82
C GLN A 83 20.89 -3.19 -15.08
N HIS A 84 19.64 -3.51 -15.45
CA HIS A 84 18.79 -4.49 -14.77
C HIS A 84 18.70 -4.27 -13.26
N LEU A 85 18.67 -3.00 -12.85
CA LEU A 85 18.55 -2.63 -11.44
C LEU A 85 17.13 -2.86 -10.93
N LEU A 86 16.10 -2.79 -11.79
CA LEU A 86 14.69 -2.92 -11.42
C LEU A 86 14.23 -4.39 -11.34
N GLU A 87 13.69 -4.79 -10.20
CA GLU A 87 13.02 -6.09 -9.95
C GLU A 87 11.61 -5.87 -9.34
N GLY A 88 10.52 -6.12 -10.08
CA GLY A 88 9.16 -6.02 -9.51
C GLY A 88 8.00 -6.48 -10.41
N GLU A 89 6.88 -6.86 -9.77
CA GLU A 89 5.60 -7.26 -10.40
C GLU A 89 4.75 -6.06 -10.85
N GLY A 90 5.19 -5.30 -11.85
CA GLY A 90 4.38 -4.21 -12.41
C GLY A 90 3.16 -4.74 -13.18
N ARG A 91 1.93 -4.44 -12.72
CA ARG A 91 0.71 -4.71 -13.52
C ARG A 91 0.62 -3.76 -14.71
N GLY A 92 1.17 -4.18 -15.86
CA GLY A 92 0.86 -3.56 -17.14
C GLY A 92 -0.58 -3.89 -17.57
N GLY A 93 -1.51 -2.95 -17.39
CA GLY A 93 -2.89 -3.04 -17.89
C GLY A 93 -3.15 -2.00 -18.97
N LYS A 94 -3.50 -2.44 -20.17
CA LYS A 94 -3.83 -1.62 -21.34
C LYS A 94 -5.08 -0.76 -21.09
N SER A 95 -4.89 0.51 -20.76
CA SER A 95 -5.69 1.67 -21.19
C SER A 95 -5.28 2.88 -20.35
N ASP A 96 -4.83 3.94 -21.02
CA ASP A 96 -4.54 5.31 -20.54
C ASP A 96 -4.47 5.57 -19.01
N ARG A 97 -3.27 5.96 -18.56
CA ARG A 97 -2.94 6.51 -17.22
C ARG A 97 -2.88 5.52 -16.04
N SER A 98 -2.17 4.40 -16.17
CA SER A 98 -1.79 3.55 -15.03
C SER A 98 -0.30 3.71 -14.69
N GLU A 99 -0.02 4.02 -13.42
CA GLU A 99 1.32 4.13 -12.84
C GLU A 99 2.09 2.82 -13.04
N ALA A 100 3.26 2.89 -13.66
CA ALA A 100 4.21 1.79 -13.63
C ALA A 100 4.84 1.80 -12.22
N LEU A 101 4.86 0.66 -11.52
CA LEU A 101 5.56 0.53 -10.24
C LEU A 101 6.70 -0.46 -10.45
N ALA A 102 7.94 -0.02 -10.20
CA ALA A 102 9.12 -0.87 -10.22
C ALA A 102 9.76 -0.86 -8.82
N GLN A 103 10.01 -2.04 -8.28
CA GLN A 103 10.79 -2.21 -7.05
C GLN A 103 12.22 -2.58 -7.46
N VAL A 104 13.22 -2.37 -6.60
CA VAL A 104 14.61 -2.75 -6.84
C VAL A 104 15.10 -3.49 -5.62
N ARG A 105 15.55 -4.74 -5.78
CA ARG A 105 16.22 -5.53 -4.73
C ARG A 105 17.56 -6.02 -5.29
N MET A 106 18.59 -6.14 -4.44
CA MET A 106 19.87 -6.68 -4.87
C MET A 106 19.83 -8.21 -4.90
N GLY A 107 20.22 -8.82 -6.03
CA GLY A 107 20.27 -10.27 -6.23
C GLY A 107 21.12 -11.01 -5.18
N ARG A 108 20.55 -12.06 -4.58
CA ARG A 108 21.25 -13.01 -3.71
C ARG A 108 22.19 -13.89 -4.55
N ARG A 109 23.47 -14.01 -4.15
CA ARG A 109 24.38 -15.09 -4.60
C ARG A 109 23.67 -16.44 -4.44
N GLN A 110 23.77 -17.31 -5.46
CA GLN A 110 23.24 -18.69 -5.40
C GLN A 110 23.83 -19.42 -4.19
N SER A 111 23.00 -19.73 -3.18
CA SER A 111 23.39 -20.53 -2.02
C SER A 111 23.11 -22.02 -2.24
N THR A 112 24.00 -22.86 -1.71
CA THR A 112 23.99 -24.32 -1.84
C THR A 112 22.81 -24.96 -1.12
N HIS A 113 22.53 -26.23 -1.46
CA HIS A 113 21.34 -26.98 -1.03
C HIS A 113 21.16 -27.07 0.50
N GLU A 114 22.23 -26.90 1.28
CA GLU A 114 22.21 -26.89 2.75
C GLU A 114 21.80 -25.53 3.35
N GLU A 115 22.06 -24.40 2.67
CA GLU A 115 21.58 -23.07 3.10
C GLU A 115 20.13 -22.78 2.70
N LYS A 116 19.56 -23.54 1.76
CA LYS A 116 18.13 -23.45 1.38
C LYS A 116 17.18 -23.78 2.52
N ILE A 117 17.61 -24.57 3.50
CA ILE A 117 16.80 -24.94 4.67
C ILE A 117 16.77 -23.79 5.70
N LEU A 118 17.77 -22.90 5.70
CA LEU A 118 17.89 -21.80 6.68
C LEU A 118 17.54 -20.40 6.10
N ASN A 119 17.62 -20.19 4.78
CA ASN A 119 17.47 -18.85 4.15
C ASN A 119 16.34 -18.74 3.10
N GLY A 120 15.42 -19.72 3.03
CA GLY A 120 14.17 -19.57 2.27
C GLY A 120 13.45 -18.29 2.72
N GLY A 121 13.16 -17.39 1.77
CA GLY A 121 12.66 -16.06 2.02
C GLY A 121 11.43 -16.05 2.92
N ILE A 122 11.64 -15.83 4.21
CA ILE A 122 10.65 -15.21 5.06
C ILE A 122 10.68 -13.76 4.59
N ALA A 123 9.67 -13.33 3.83
CA ALA A 123 9.26 -11.93 3.88
C ALA A 123 9.30 -11.57 5.36
N LYS A 124 10.13 -10.60 5.76
CA LYS A 124 10.21 -10.22 7.17
C LYS A 124 8.76 -10.13 7.65
N PRO A 125 8.31 -10.98 8.60
CA PRO A 125 6.89 -11.04 8.92
C PRO A 125 6.50 -9.60 9.20
N MET A 126 5.43 -9.10 8.59
CA MET A 126 4.86 -7.86 9.10
C MET A 126 4.58 -8.16 10.56
N THR A 127 5.42 -7.66 11.46
CA THR A 127 5.27 -7.95 12.87
C THR A 127 4.07 -7.13 13.32
N GLY A 128 2.90 -7.75 13.31
CA GLY A 128 1.62 -7.12 13.65
C GLY A 128 0.52 -7.39 12.63
N HIS A 129 -0.69 -6.99 12.99
CA HIS A 129 -1.89 -7.08 12.15
C HIS A 129 -2.29 -5.65 11.74
N PRO A 130 -1.72 -5.10 10.64
CA PRO A 130 -1.94 -3.71 10.28
C PRO A 130 -3.37 -3.47 9.82
N ILE A 131 -3.84 -2.23 9.97
CA ILE A 131 -5.09 -1.79 9.35
C ILE A 131 -4.87 -1.72 7.84
N VAL A 132 -5.66 -2.46 7.08
CA VAL A 132 -5.58 -2.54 5.61
C VAL A 132 -6.78 -1.93 4.91
N HIS A 133 -7.88 -1.73 5.62
CA HIS A 133 -9.12 -1.22 5.06
C HIS A 133 -9.97 -0.51 6.13
N VAL A 134 -10.76 0.47 5.72
CA VAL A 134 -11.74 1.15 6.57
C VAL A 134 -13.11 1.10 5.91
N GLU A 135 -14.09 0.59 6.64
CA GLU A 135 -15.48 0.52 6.19
C GLU A 135 -16.30 1.66 6.81
N ILE A 136 -17.02 2.41 5.99
CA ILE A 136 -17.87 3.52 6.43
C ILE A 136 -19.33 3.18 6.10
N SER A 137 -20.15 3.01 7.14
CA SER A 137 -21.56 2.69 6.98
C SER A 137 -22.37 3.94 6.60
N ALA A 138 -23.02 3.90 5.45
CA ALA A 138 -23.78 5.01 4.88
C ALA A 138 -25.22 4.62 4.58
N LYS A 139 -26.19 5.47 4.93
CA LYS A 139 -27.60 5.27 4.53
C LYS A 139 -27.78 5.26 3.01
N ASP A 140 -26.94 6.03 2.32
CA ASP A 140 -26.85 6.10 0.87
C ASP A 140 -25.35 6.09 0.50
N PRO A 141 -24.78 4.92 0.17
CA PRO A 141 -23.37 4.79 -0.23
C PRO A 141 -23.02 5.64 -1.46
N ALA A 142 -23.95 5.81 -2.39
CA ALA A 142 -23.73 6.62 -3.58
C ALA A 142 -23.57 8.10 -3.21
N ALA A 143 -24.47 8.63 -2.38
CA ALA A 143 -24.37 10.01 -1.89
C ALA A 143 -23.11 10.24 -1.05
N ALA A 144 -22.76 9.29 -0.17
CA ALA A 144 -21.52 9.34 0.61
C ALA A 144 -20.29 9.36 -0.31
N SER A 145 -20.26 8.50 -1.33
CA SER A 145 -19.14 8.44 -2.28
C SER A 145 -18.94 9.77 -2.99
N LYS A 146 -20.03 10.45 -3.39
CA LYS A 146 -19.97 11.77 -4.03
C LYS A 146 -19.40 12.81 -3.08
N PHE A 147 -19.89 12.84 -1.84
CA PHE A 147 -19.41 13.75 -0.81
C PHE A 147 -17.90 13.61 -0.57
N TYR A 148 -17.40 12.39 -0.34
CA TYR A 148 -15.97 12.16 -0.09
C TYR A 148 -15.10 12.35 -1.35
N ARG A 149 -15.64 12.10 -2.55
CA ARG A 149 -14.93 12.46 -3.79
C ARG A 149 -14.73 13.97 -3.90
N GLU A 150 -15.77 14.76 -3.64
CA GLU A 150 -15.71 16.22 -3.72
C GLU A 150 -14.84 16.83 -2.60
N LEU A 151 -14.97 16.33 -1.38
CA LEU A 151 -14.26 16.85 -0.21
C LEU A 151 -12.77 16.45 -0.21
N CYS A 152 -12.49 15.17 -0.44
CA CYS A 152 -11.16 14.59 -0.25
C CYS A 152 -10.42 14.31 -1.55
N GLY A 153 -11.08 14.42 -2.71
CA GLY A 153 -10.49 14.08 -4.01
C GLY A 153 -10.29 12.58 -4.23
N TRP A 154 -10.91 11.71 -3.42
CA TRP A 154 -10.68 10.27 -3.49
C TRP A 154 -11.14 9.66 -4.81
N ASN A 155 -10.31 8.78 -5.37
CA ASN A 155 -10.71 7.96 -6.50
C ASN A 155 -11.56 6.77 -6.04
N ILE A 156 -12.87 6.98 -6.02
CA ILE A 156 -13.86 5.96 -5.61
C ILE A 156 -14.39 5.21 -6.84
N GLN A 157 -14.52 3.90 -6.73
CA GLN A 157 -15.09 3.01 -7.75
C GLN A 157 -16.34 2.34 -7.18
N HIS A 158 -17.33 2.07 -8.04
CA HIS A 158 -18.55 1.38 -7.65
C HIS A 158 -18.50 -0.07 -8.11
N ASP A 159 -18.63 -0.99 -7.18
CA ASP A 159 -18.91 -2.40 -7.42
C ASP A 159 -20.41 -2.66 -7.29
N ALA A 160 -21.07 -2.71 -8.45
CA ALA A 160 -22.51 -2.88 -8.54
C ALA A 160 -23.00 -4.25 -8.03
N ASN A 161 -22.13 -5.27 -7.97
CA ASN A 161 -22.53 -6.60 -7.50
C ASN A 161 -22.80 -6.61 -5.99
N PHE A 162 -22.16 -5.71 -5.26
CA PHE A 162 -22.24 -5.62 -3.80
C PHE A 162 -22.83 -4.30 -3.30
N ASN A 163 -23.32 -3.43 -4.20
CA ASN A 163 -23.71 -2.05 -3.90
C ASN A 163 -22.64 -1.33 -3.06
N TYR A 164 -21.38 -1.46 -3.49
CA TYR A 164 -20.22 -1.12 -2.68
C TYR A 164 -19.36 -0.08 -3.36
N TYR A 165 -18.96 0.96 -2.63
CA TYR A 165 -18.14 2.04 -3.19
C TYR A 165 -16.75 2.02 -2.55
N ASN A 166 -15.75 1.58 -3.27
CA ASN A 166 -14.40 1.38 -2.75
C ASN A 166 -13.44 2.49 -3.20
N TRP A 167 -12.51 2.89 -2.34
CA TRP A 167 -11.37 3.71 -2.73
C TRP A 167 -10.06 3.02 -2.38
N ARG A 168 -8.99 3.43 -3.06
CA ARG A 168 -7.63 2.98 -2.74
C ARG A 168 -6.94 4.05 -1.90
N GLY A 169 -6.22 3.63 -0.88
CA GLY A 169 -5.38 4.53 -0.10
C GLY A 169 -4.11 4.90 -0.87
N GLU A 170 -3.87 6.18 -1.06
CA GLU A 170 -2.65 6.71 -1.68
C GLU A 170 -1.52 6.75 -0.63
N GLY A 171 -1.02 5.56 -0.26
CA GLY A 171 0.03 5.40 0.77
C GLY A 171 -0.49 5.08 2.19
N GLY A 172 -1.81 4.89 2.34
CA GLY A 172 -2.47 4.41 3.56
C GLY A 172 -3.46 3.29 3.27
N PRO A 173 -4.25 2.84 4.27
CA PRO A 173 -5.32 1.88 4.03
C PRO A 173 -6.35 2.46 3.05
N GLY A 174 -6.88 1.58 2.19
CA GLY A 174 -8.06 1.89 1.39
C GLY A 174 -9.32 1.83 2.24
N GLY A 175 -10.47 1.85 1.59
CA GLY A 175 -11.71 1.66 2.29
C GLY A 175 -12.90 1.55 1.36
N GLY A 176 -14.09 1.51 1.94
CA GLY A 176 -15.31 1.68 1.18
C GLY A 176 -16.50 2.14 1.98
N PHE A 177 -17.59 2.30 1.24
CA PHE A 177 -18.89 2.65 1.76
C PHE A 177 -19.82 1.46 1.58
N ILE A 178 -20.34 0.97 2.70
CA ILE A 178 -21.34 -0.08 2.76
C ILE A 178 -22.70 0.52 3.13
N GLU A 179 -23.76 -0.06 2.56
CA GLU A 179 -25.11 0.32 2.93
C GLU A 179 -25.37 0.01 4.40
N ALA A 180 -25.83 1.04 5.10
CA ALA A 180 -26.15 0.94 6.50
C ALA A 180 -27.42 0.10 6.69
N ASN A 181 -27.40 -0.83 7.64
CA ASN A 181 -28.55 -1.63 8.04
C ASN A 181 -28.70 -1.65 9.56
N ALA A 182 -29.87 -2.06 10.05
CA ALA A 182 -30.21 -1.98 11.47
C ALA A 182 -29.47 -3.01 12.35
N GLN A 183 -28.96 -4.08 11.74
CA GLN A 183 -28.35 -5.22 12.44
C GLN A 183 -26.84 -5.04 12.59
N ASP A 184 -26.15 -4.93 11.46
CA ASP A 184 -24.71 -5.15 11.36
C ASP A 184 -23.94 -3.88 10.99
N ASN A 185 -24.52 -2.92 10.29
CA ASN A 185 -23.83 -1.72 9.80
C ASN A 185 -24.62 -0.45 10.10
N LYS A 186 -24.60 0.04 11.34
CA LYS A 186 -25.49 1.17 11.71
C LYS A 186 -25.02 2.46 11.03
N PRO A 187 -25.93 3.39 10.68
CA PRO A 187 -25.51 4.67 10.13
C PRO A 187 -24.53 5.40 11.05
N GLY A 188 -23.37 5.80 10.51
CA GLY A 188 -22.31 6.45 11.27
C GLY A 188 -21.28 5.50 11.87
N ASP A 189 -21.44 4.19 11.73
CA ASP A 189 -20.40 3.22 12.09
C ASP A 189 -19.21 3.34 11.14
N ILE A 190 -18.01 3.36 11.72
CA ILE A 190 -16.74 3.26 11.00
C ILE A 190 -16.00 2.06 11.57
N VAL A 191 -15.62 1.11 10.70
CA VAL A 191 -14.99 -0.14 11.11
C VAL A 191 -13.63 -0.31 10.43
N PRO A 192 -12.52 -0.25 11.17
CA PRO A 192 -11.22 -0.59 10.63
C PRO A 192 -11.07 -2.11 10.50
N TYR A 193 -10.37 -2.56 9.45
CA TYR A 193 -10.06 -3.96 9.20
C TYR A 193 -8.57 -4.20 9.34
N VAL A 194 -8.20 -5.19 10.15
CA VAL A 194 -6.81 -5.65 10.29
C VAL A 194 -6.53 -6.85 9.40
N ALA A 195 -5.29 -6.96 8.90
CA ALA A 195 -4.86 -8.13 8.14
C ALA A 195 -4.53 -9.32 9.07
N ALA A 196 -5.00 -10.51 8.70
CA ALA A 196 -4.58 -11.77 9.31
C ALA A 196 -4.52 -12.88 8.27
N ASP A 197 -3.45 -13.66 8.28
CA ASP A 197 -3.30 -14.82 7.39
C ASP A 197 -4.23 -15.98 7.80
N ASP A 198 -4.47 -16.11 9.11
CA ASP A 198 -5.38 -17.10 9.70
C ASP A 198 -6.41 -16.40 10.60
N ILE A 199 -7.59 -16.16 10.02
CA ILE A 199 -8.72 -15.54 10.70
C ILE A 199 -9.21 -16.38 11.89
N ASP A 200 -9.20 -17.71 11.77
CA ASP A 200 -9.75 -18.58 12.81
C ASP A 200 -8.81 -18.59 14.03
N ALA A 201 -7.51 -18.67 13.80
CA ALA A 201 -6.51 -18.52 14.86
C ALA A 201 -6.55 -17.13 15.50
N PHE A 202 -6.75 -16.07 14.70
CA PHE A 202 -6.89 -14.70 15.20
C PHE A 202 -8.10 -14.56 16.12
N LEU A 203 -9.28 -15.01 15.68
CA LEU A 203 -10.52 -14.93 16.46
C LEU A 203 -10.39 -15.69 17.77
N LYS A 204 -9.84 -16.91 17.75
CA LYS A 204 -9.61 -17.71 18.96
C LYS A 204 -8.71 -16.98 19.96
N LYS A 205 -7.66 -16.31 19.47
CA LYS A 205 -6.80 -15.47 20.31
C LYS A 205 -7.56 -14.25 20.84
N ALA A 206 -8.33 -13.56 20.00
CA ALA A 206 -9.13 -12.41 20.42
C ALA A 206 -10.13 -12.79 21.54
N GLU A 207 -10.85 -13.90 21.37
CA GLU A 207 -11.78 -14.42 22.38
C GLU A 207 -11.09 -14.78 23.69
N SER A 208 -9.90 -15.38 23.62
CA SER A 208 -9.10 -15.67 24.83
C SER A 208 -8.68 -14.40 25.60
N LEU A 209 -8.72 -13.24 24.95
CA LEU A 209 -8.43 -11.92 25.52
C LEU A 209 -9.70 -11.14 25.89
N GLY A 210 -10.88 -11.75 25.80
CA GLY A 210 -12.16 -11.16 26.19
C GLY A 210 -12.94 -10.49 25.06
N ALA A 211 -12.52 -10.65 23.80
CA ALA A 211 -13.31 -10.23 22.67
C ALA A 211 -14.52 -11.16 22.44
N LYS A 212 -15.52 -10.66 21.71
CA LYS A 212 -16.67 -11.45 21.25
C LYS A 212 -16.70 -11.48 19.74
N THR A 213 -16.66 -12.67 19.14
CA THR A 213 -16.91 -12.83 17.70
C THR A 213 -18.34 -12.38 17.37
N LEU A 214 -18.47 -11.46 16.42
CA LEU A 214 -19.75 -10.95 15.91
C LEU A 214 -20.12 -11.63 14.60
N THR A 215 -19.14 -11.76 13.70
CA THR A 215 -19.29 -12.44 12.41
C THR A 215 -18.15 -13.44 12.29
N PRO A 216 -18.43 -14.74 12.15
CA PRO A 216 -17.39 -15.74 11.93
C PRO A 216 -16.71 -15.51 10.57
N LYS A 217 -15.61 -16.23 10.33
CA LYS A 217 -14.92 -16.24 9.04
C LYS A 217 -15.92 -16.53 7.91
N THR A 218 -16.08 -15.54 7.04
CA THR A 218 -17.06 -15.53 5.94
C THR A 218 -16.31 -15.21 4.65
N GLU A 219 -16.64 -15.93 3.58
CA GLU A 219 -16.02 -15.70 2.26
C GLU A 219 -16.54 -14.40 1.62
N ILE A 220 -15.62 -13.66 1.00
CA ILE A 220 -15.91 -12.62 0.02
C ILE A 220 -15.61 -13.21 -1.36
N PRO A 221 -16.63 -13.58 -2.15
CA PRO A 221 -16.43 -14.29 -3.41
C PRO A 221 -15.40 -13.61 -4.30
N GLY A 222 -14.33 -14.34 -4.64
CA GLY A 222 -13.27 -13.86 -5.53
C GLY A 222 -12.34 -12.77 -4.94
N GLN A 223 -12.42 -12.47 -3.64
CA GLN A 223 -11.57 -11.45 -2.99
C GLN A 223 -10.82 -11.98 -1.76
N GLY A 224 -11.43 -12.87 -0.98
CA GLY A 224 -10.81 -13.47 0.19
C GLY A 224 -11.82 -13.83 1.26
N TRP A 225 -11.47 -13.57 2.52
CA TRP A 225 -12.30 -13.83 3.70
C TRP A 225 -12.29 -12.65 4.64
N PHE A 226 -13.38 -12.48 5.37
CA PHE A 226 -13.48 -11.53 6.47
C PHE A 226 -14.08 -12.15 7.72
N ALA A 227 -13.88 -11.49 8.85
CA ALA A 227 -14.60 -11.72 10.09
C ALA A 227 -14.77 -10.40 10.85
N MET A 228 -15.56 -10.43 11.92
CA MET A 228 -15.80 -9.27 12.78
C MET A 228 -15.80 -9.70 14.24
N PHE A 229 -15.16 -8.92 15.11
CA PHE A 229 -15.26 -9.08 16.54
C PHE A 229 -15.53 -7.74 17.24
N ALA A 230 -16.07 -7.82 18.46
CA ALA A 230 -16.13 -6.73 19.41
C ALA A 230 -15.00 -6.90 20.43
N ASP A 231 -14.20 -5.87 20.66
CA ASP A 231 -13.23 -5.85 21.75
C ASP A 231 -13.94 -5.76 23.13
N PRO A 232 -13.21 -5.84 24.27
CA PRO A 232 -13.82 -5.75 25.60
C PRO A 232 -14.58 -4.44 25.89
N SER A 233 -14.32 -3.36 25.13
CA SER A 233 -15.03 -2.09 25.21
C SER A 233 -16.22 -2.00 24.25
N GLY A 234 -16.44 -3.03 23.43
CA GLY A 234 -17.51 -3.07 22.43
C GLY A 234 -17.14 -2.43 21.09
N ASN A 235 -15.88 -2.05 20.86
CA ASN A 235 -15.45 -1.53 19.57
C ASN A 235 -15.46 -2.65 18.53
N ARG A 236 -16.01 -2.36 17.35
CA ARG A 236 -16.07 -3.31 16.24
C ARG A 236 -14.78 -3.23 15.42
N ILE A 237 -14.15 -4.37 15.19
CA ILE A 237 -12.95 -4.50 14.38
C ILE A 237 -13.15 -5.63 13.36
N GLY A 238 -12.91 -5.30 12.09
CA GLY A 238 -12.91 -6.27 11.01
C GLY A 238 -11.57 -6.99 10.92
N ILE A 239 -11.59 -8.23 10.42
CA ILE A 239 -10.41 -8.98 10.05
C ILE A 239 -10.53 -9.29 8.56
N PHE A 240 -9.44 -9.16 7.82
CA PHE A 240 -9.39 -9.50 6.40
C PHE A 240 -8.21 -10.41 6.08
N SER A 241 -8.47 -11.41 5.23
CA SER A 241 -7.46 -12.25 4.58
C SER A 241 -7.74 -12.28 3.09
N GLY A 242 -6.76 -11.95 2.24
CA GLY A 242 -6.90 -12.10 0.79
C GLY A 242 -6.95 -13.57 0.36
N MET A 243 -7.30 -13.82 -0.91
CA MET A 243 -7.32 -15.18 -1.51
C MET A 243 -5.96 -15.92 -1.47
N ASN A 244 -4.86 -15.25 -1.15
CA ASN A 244 -3.55 -15.85 -1.04
C ASN A 244 -2.88 -15.45 0.29
N PRO A 245 -3.10 -16.19 1.39
CA PRO A 245 -2.47 -15.92 2.69
C PRO A 245 -0.97 -16.29 2.74
N GLN A 246 -0.28 -16.34 1.60
CA GLN A 246 1.17 -16.58 1.55
C GLN A 246 1.79 -15.81 0.39
N ARG A 247 2.61 -14.80 0.73
CA ARG A 247 3.99 -14.63 0.22
C ARG A 247 4.68 -13.45 0.88
#